data_AF-A0A822HK31-F1
#
_entry.id   AF-A0A822HK31-F1
#
_cell.length_a   1.000
_cell.length_b   1.000
_cell.length_c   1.000
_cell.angle_alpha   90.00
_cell.angle_beta   90.00
_cell.angle_gamma   90.00
#
_symmetry.space_group_name_H-M   'P 1'
#
loop_
_entity.id
_entity.type
_entity.pdbx_description
1 polymer ?
#
loop_
_entity_poly.entity_id
_entity_poly.type
_entity_poly.pdbx_seq_one_letter_code
_entity_poly.pdbx_strand_id
1 'polypeptide(L)'
;STDEVVKTNHKQIYTYMKQFMKRNVSEGIKAVKSQELHAFLYDAVVLDYFSGQDDKCRLRVVGNWYAMTGYGIGFPKQSKFKDMINKEIIEMHHSGEIERLRRFWFT
;
A
#
# COMPACT_ATOMS: atom_id res chain seq x y z
N SER A 1 2.92 -1.26 -10.75
CA SER A 1 2.25 -2.03 -9.68
C SER A 1 3.29 -2.82 -8.86
N THR A 2 3.02 -3.18 -7.60
CA THR A 2 3.95 -3.97 -6.73
C THR A 2 4.49 -5.20 -7.46
N ASP A 3 3.61 -5.90 -8.19
CA ASP A 3 3.96 -7.05 -9.02
C ASP A 3 5.08 -6.76 -10.05
N GLU A 4 4.93 -5.67 -10.81
CA GLU A 4 5.89 -5.26 -11.85
C GLU A 4 7.24 -4.88 -11.25
N VAL A 5 7.23 -4.27 -10.06
CA VAL A 5 8.46 -3.90 -9.35
C VAL A 5 9.22 -5.15 -8.93
N VAL A 6 8.53 -6.14 -8.35
CA VAL A 6 9.14 -7.44 -7.98
C VAL A 6 9.61 -8.19 -9.21
N LYS A 7 8.83 -8.18 -10.30
CA LYS A 7 9.21 -8.80 -11.59
C LYS A 7 10.50 -8.20 -12.16
N THR A 8 10.65 -6.88 -12.07
CA THR A 8 11.79 -6.16 -12.63
C THR A 8 13.05 -6.38 -11.79
N ASN A 9 12.93 -6.28 -10.47
CA ASN A 9 14.09 -6.27 -9.57
C ASN A 9 14.45 -7.66 -9.02
N HIS A 10 13.48 -8.58 -8.93
CA HIS A 10 13.64 -9.90 -8.29
C HIS A 10 12.94 -11.02 -9.09
N LYS A 11 13.42 -11.28 -10.31
CA LYS A 11 12.83 -12.27 -11.25
C LYS A 11 12.64 -13.67 -10.67
N GLN A 12 13.57 -14.14 -9.83
CA GLN A 12 13.47 -15.46 -9.19
C GLN A 12 12.30 -15.51 -8.20
N ILE A 13 12.19 -14.49 -7.34
CA ILE A 13 11.10 -14.35 -6.37
C ILE A 13 9.76 -14.23 -7.11
N TYR A 14 9.68 -13.40 -8.15
CA TYR A 14 8.49 -13.26 -8.97
C TYR A 14 8.03 -14.59 -9.58
N THR A 15 8.95 -15.37 -10.15
CA THR A 15 8.62 -16.67 -10.75
C THR A 15 8.01 -17.62 -9.72
N TYR A 16 8.55 -17.64 -8.50
CA TYR A 16 8.00 -18.43 -7.41
C TYR A 16 6.62 -17.93 -6.95
N MET A 17 6.46 -16.61 -6.79
CA MET A 17 5.23 -16.00 -6.31
C MET A 17 4.06 -16.11 -7.30
N LYS A 18 4.33 -16.20 -8.60
CA LYS A 18 3.33 -16.17 -9.67
C LYS A 18 2.22 -17.21 -9.49
N GLN A 19 2.55 -18.40 -9.00
CA GLN A 19 1.57 -19.48 -8.76
C GLN A 19 0.69 -19.27 -7.51
N PHE A 20 1.07 -18.34 -6.64
CA PHE A 20 0.40 -18.05 -5.36
C PHE A 20 -0.34 -16.71 -5.35
N MET A 21 -0.49 -16.07 -6.53
CA MET A 21 -1.18 -14.80 -6.64
C MET A 21 -2.65 -14.91 -6.24
N LYS A 22 -3.13 -13.93 -5.48
CA LYS A 22 -4.53 -13.79 -5.07
C LYS A 22 -5.20 -12.68 -5.84
N ARG A 23 -6.52 -12.76 -6.02
CA ARG A 23 -7.25 -11.82 -6.90
C ARG A 23 -7.40 -10.43 -6.29
N ASN A 24 -7.49 -10.37 -4.97
CA ASN A 24 -7.69 -9.15 -4.21
C ASN A 24 -7.03 -9.25 -2.82
N VAL A 25 -6.97 -8.12 -2.13
CA VAL A 25 -6.31 -7.99 -0.82
C VAL A 25 -7.00 -8.85 0.25
N SER A 26 -8.33 -8.92 0.23
CA SER A 26 -9.10 -9.70 1.21
C SER A 26 -8.77 -11.20 1.11
N GLU A 27 -8.67 -11.75 -0.10
CA GLU A 27 -8.22 -13.12 -0.33
C GLU A 27 -6.77 -13.35 0.14
N GLY A 28 -5.87 -12.40 -0.13
CA GLY A 28 -4.48 -12.44 0.34
C GLY A 28 -4.37 -12.51 1.86
N ILE A 29 -5.09 -11.63 2.55
CA ILE A 29 -5.17 -11.59 4.00
C ILE A 29 -5.76 -12.89 4.56
N LYS A 30 -6.86 -13.37 3.97
CA LYS A 30 -7.52 -14.61 4.41
C LYS A 30 -6.57 -15.80 4.27
N ALA A 31 -5.84 -15.89 3.14
CA ALA A 31 -4.91 -16.98 2.88
C ALA A 31 -3.74 -17.00 3.88
N VAL A 32 -3.25 -15.84 4.33
CA VAL A 32 -2.27 -15.77 5.43
C VAL A 32 -2.90 -16.20 6.75
N LYS A 33 -4.11 -15.71 7.07
CA LYS A 33 -4.84 -16.07 8.30
C LYS A 33 -5.19 -17.56 8.39
N SER A 34 -5.40 -18.23 7.26
CA SER A 34 -5.68 -19.66 7.18
C SER A 34 -4.44 -20.52 6.99
N GLN A 35 -3.23 -19.93 7.03
CA GLN A 35 -1.95 -20.61 6.82
C GLN A 35 -1.82 -21.28 5.43
N GLU A 36 -2.62 -20.84 4.45
CA GLU A 36 -2.44 -21.24 3.04
C GLU A 36 -1.21 -20.54 2.43
N LEU A 37 -0.95 -19.30 2.88
CA LEU A 37 0.25 -18.53 2.57
C LEU A 37 1.02 -18.22 3.85
N HIS A 38 2.35 -18.35 3.79
CA HIS A 38 3.20 -17.94 4.92
C HIS A 38 3.37 -16.42 5.03
N ALA A 39 3.34 -15.71 3.90
CA ALA A 39 3.47 -14.27 3.83
C ALA A 39 2.69 -13.73 2.62
N PHE A 40 2.25 -12.48 2.72
CA PHE A 40 1.59 -11.77 1.64
C PHE A 40 2.27 -10.43 1.42
N LEU A 41 2.66 -10.16 0.17
CA LEU A 41 3.30 -8.91 -0.23
C LEU A 41 2.29 -8.02 -0.94
N TYR A 42 2.08 -6.82 -0.41
CA TYR A 42 1.18 -5.83 -0.99
C TYR A 42 1.61 -4.41 -0.59
N ASP A 43 0.82 -3.43 -0.97
CA ASP A 43 1.00 -2.04 -0.56
C ASP A 43 1.05 -1.90 0.97
N ALA A 44 2.05 -1.16 1.45
CA ALA A 44 2.34 -1.04 2.87
C ALA A 44 1.24 -0.33 3.66
N VAL A 45 0.69 0.78 3.16
CA VAL A 45 -0.34 1.56 3.85
C VAL A 45 -1.63 0.75 3.96
N VAL A 46 -1.96 0.01 2.89
CA VAL A 46 -3.12 -0.90 2.90
C VAL A 46 -2.94 -2.02 3.93
N LEU A 47 -1.75 -2.65 3.98
CA LEU A 47 -1.48 -3.71 4.94
C LEU A 47 -1.45 -3.20 6.39
N ASP A 48 -0.91 -2.02 6.64
CA ASP A 48 -0.89 -1.39 7.97
C ASP A 48 -2.33 -1.14 8.46
N TYR A 49 -3.22 -0.66 7.59
CA TYR A 49 -4.64 -0.50 7.90
C TYR A 49 -5.30 -1.82 8.30
N PHE A 50 -5.13 -2.89 7.50
CA PHE A 50 -5.72 -4.19 7.80
C PHE A 50 -5.09 -4.87 9.03
N SER A 51 -3.82 -4.60 9.31
CA SER A 51 -3.15 -5.07 10.52
C SER A 51 -3.68 -4.35 11.76
N GLY A 52 -3.95 -3.04 11.67
CA GLY A 52 -4.54 -2.24 12.74
C GLY A 52 -5.98 -2.63 13.07
N GLN A 53 -6.73 -3.10 12.07
CA GLN A 53 -8.12 -3.57 12.24
C GLN A 53 -8.25 -5.07 12.59
N ASP A 54 -7.15 -5.80 12.76
CA ASP A 54 -7.24 -7.23 13.08
C ASP A 54 -7.57 -7.45 14.57
N ASP A 55 -8.84 -7.71 14.87
CA ASP A 55 -9.35 -7.96 16.24
C ASP A 55 -8.58 -9.03 17.02
N LYS A 56 -7.98 -9.99 16.31
CA LYS A 56 -7.25 -11.12 16.91
C LYS A 56 -5.73 -10.90 16.94
N CYS A 57 -5.24 -9.77 16.45
CA CYS A 57 -3.81 -9.42 16.31
C CYS A 57 -2.95 -10.57 15.74
N ARG A 58 -3.50 -11.34 14.80
CA ARG A 58 -2.82 -12.48 14.14
C ARG A 58 -2.07 -12.05 12.90
N LEU A 59 -2.35 -10.84 12.39
CA LEU A 59 -1.58 -10.20 11.34
C LEU A 59 -0.58 -9.21 11.91
N ARG A 60 0.61 -9.18 11.31
CA ARG A 60 1.61 -8.16 11.58
C ARG A 60 2.38 -7.87 10.30
N VAL A 61 2.56 -6.58 10.00
CA VAL A 61 3.52 -6.14 9.00
C VAL A 61 4.93 -6.21 9.59
N VAL A 62 5.86 -6.83 8.86
CA VAL A 62 7.22 -7.10 9.31
C VAL A 62 8.26 -6.45 8.39
N GLY A 63 9.37 -6.01 8.98
CA GLY A 63 10.48 -5.40 8.25
C GLY A 63 10.22 -3.96 7.82
N ASN A 64 11.13 -3.45 6.99
CA ASN A 64 11.04 -2.10 6.41
C ASN A 64 10.23 -2.13 5.11
N TRP A 65 9.60 -1.00 4.79
CA TRP A 65 8.94 -0.84 3.50
C TRP A 65 9.93 -1.02 2.37
N TYR A 66 9.56 -1.87 1.40
CA TYR A 66 10.41 -2.18 0.25
C TYR A 66 10.62 -0.96 -0.65
N ALA A 67 9.61 -0.08 -0.75
CA ALA A 67 9.72 1.18 -1.47
C ALA A 67 9.00 2.29 -0.68
N MET A 68 9.68 3.41 -0.46
CA MET A 68 9.10 4.62 0.13
C MET A 68 8.38 5.45 -0.93
N THR A 69 7.37 4.86 -1.56
CA THR A 69 6.55 5.55 -2.56
C THR A 69 5.24 6.02 -1.93
N GLY A 70 4.94 7.30 -2.06
CA GLY A 70 3.65 7.86 -1.64
C GLY A 70 2.59 7.79 -2.75
N TYR A 71 1.32 7.98 -2.38
CA TYR A 71 0.23 8.13 -3.33
C TYR A 71 0.25 9.52 -3.97
N GLY A 72 -0.05 9.56 -5.28
CA GLY A 72 -0.12 10.80 -6.04
C GLY A 72 -1.37 10.87 -6.91
N ILE A 73 -1.76 12.10 -7.25
CA ILE A 73 -2.89 12.36 -8.16
C ILE A 73 -2.34 12.48 -9.58
N GLY A 74 -2.84 11.66 -10.49
CA GLY A 74 -2.45 11.68 -11.90
C GLY A 74 -3.18 12.77 -12.68
N PHE A 75 -2.44 13.54 -13.48
CA PHE A 75 -2.99 14.53 -14.41
C PHE A 75 -2.56 14.22 -15.85
N PRO A 76 -3.35 14.62 -16.87
CA PRO A 76 -2.86 14.65 -18.25
C PRO A 76 -1.55 15.44 -18.35
N LYS A 77 -0.70 15.04 -19.29
CA LYS A 77 0.55 15.78 -19.56
C LYS A 77 0.22 17.25 -19.84
N GLN A 78 1.02 18.15 -19.26
CA GLN A 78 0.86 19.61 -19.39
C GLN A 78 -0.47 20.17 -18.83
N SER A 79 -1.13 19.44 -17.92
CA SER A 79 -2.32 19.96 -17.22
C SER A 79 -1.99 21.23 -16.42
N LYS A 80 -2.79 22.28 -16.63
CA LYS A 80 -2.70 23.54 -15.88
C LYS A 80 -3.06 23.39 -14.40
N PHE A 81 -3.73 22.30 -14.02
CA PHE A 81 -4.16 22.06 -12.64
C PHE A 81 -3.08 21.43 -11.76
N LYS A 82 -2.02 20.87 -12.35
CA LYS A 82 -1.00 20.12 -11.60
C LYS A 82 -0.39 20.97 -10.49
N ASP A 83 0.04 22.18 -10.82
CA ASP A 83 0.75 23.05 -9.88
C ASP A 83 -0.19 23.66 -8.83
N MET A 84 -1.43 23.98 -9.23
CA MET A 84 -2.47 24.46 -8.31
C MET A 84 -2.80 23.41 -7.25
N ILE A 85 -3.05 22.17 -7.66
CA ILE A 85 -3.37 21.08 -6.73
C ILE A 85 -2.17 20.69 -5.87
N ASN A 86 -0.96 20.67 -6.44
CA ASN A 86 0.24 20.42 -5.65
C ASN A 86 0.42 21.44 -4.52
N LYS A 87 0.19 22.73 -4.82
CA LYS A 87 0.25 23.78 -3.80
C LYS A 87 -0.77 23.54 -2.69
N GLU A 88 -2.01 23.23 -3.04
CA GLU A 88 -3.07 22.99 -2.05
C GLU A 88 -2.73 21.79 -1.14
N ILE A 89 -2.23 20.69 -1.71
CA ILE A 89 -1.81 19.50 -0.93
C ILE A 89 -0.70 19.86 0.08
N ILE A 90 0.24 20.72 -0.32
CA ILE A 90 1.32 21.18 0.58
C ILE A 90 0.74 22.02 1.73
N GLU A 91 -0.17 22.95 1.44
CA GLU A 91 -0.85 23.76 2.47
C GLU A 91 -1.67 22.89 3.44
N MET A 92 -2.39 21.88 2.93
CA MET A 92 -3.10 20.90 3.76
C MET A 92 -2.14 20.09 4.65
N HIS A 93 -0.92 19.83 4.18
CA HIS A 93 0.08 19.16 4.99
C HIS A 93 0.61 20.07 6.10
N HIS A 94 0.96 21.32 5.77
CA HIS A 94 1.47 22.31 6.73
C HIS A 94 0.44 22.67 7.80
N SER A 95 -0.83 22.79 7.43
CA SER A 95 -1.94 23.06 8.37
C SER A 95 -2.29 21.86 9.25
N GLY A 96 -1.80 20.65 8.93
CA GLY A 96 -2.11 19.43 9.67
C GLY A 96 -3.43 18.77 9.29
N GLU A 97 -4.16 19.28 8.29
CA GLU A 97 -5.43 18.70 7.84
C GLU A 97 -5.25 17.29 7.27
N ILE A 98 -4.15 17.02 6.57
CA ILE A 98 -3.82 15.66 6.10
C ILE A 98 -3.67 14.69 7.28
N GLU A 99 -3.00 15.11 8.35
CA GLU A 99 -2.81 14.27 9.54
C GLU A 99 -4.13 14.05 10.28
N ARG A 100 -4.98 15.07 10.36
CA ARG A 100 -6.34 14.95 10.92
C ARG A 100 -7.18 13.94 10.13
N LEU A 101 -7.17 14.03 8.80
CA LEU A 101 -7.86 13.08 7.92
C LEU A 101 -7.29 11.66 8.06
N ARG A 102 -5.96 11.52 8.12
CA ARG A 102 -5.30 10.23 8.33
C ARG A 102 -5.79 9.57 9.61
N ARG A 103 -5.82 10.31 10.74
CA ARG A 103 -6.32 9.77 12.01
C ARG A 103 -7.78 9.38 11.96
N PHE A 104 -8.61 10.14 11.26
CA PHE A 104 -10.03 9.84 11.17
C PHE A 104 -10.33 8.58 10.35
N TRP A 105 -9.58 8.33 9.27
CA TRP A 105 -9.86 7.22 8.34
C TRP A 105 -9.02 5.96 8.56
N PHE A 106 -7.82 6.07 9.13
CA PHE A 106 -6.87 4.97 9.27
C PHE A 106 -6.62 4.54 10.73
N THR A 107 -7.29 5.16 11.70
CA THR A 107 -7.31 4.70 13.11
C THR A 107 -8.68 4.08 13.39
#